data_AF-A0A940R8N9-F1
#
_entry.id   AF-A0A940R8N9-F1
#
_cell.length_a   1.000
_cell.length_b   1.000
_cell.length_c   1.000
_cell.angle_alpha   90.00
_cell.angle_beta   90.00
_cell.angle_gamma   90.00
#
_symmetry.space_group_name_H-M   'P 1'
#
loop_
_entity.id
_entity.type
_entity.pdbx_description
1 polymer ?
#
loop_
_entity_poly.entity_id
_entity_poly.type
_entity_poly.pdbx_seq_one_letter_code
_entity_poly.pdbx_strand_id
1 'polypeptide(L)'
;MTKFVLPLALMLAGSVSAFATPLTSENIIGRYKVDAHYGPKHAYLKFNVVNSNEFEVTRYNPDTGERDATCQGTFKMTNSSYYNDLGILTDGGRYFKGVFTCPNDRSKKIDFNIDYKGTQLEDLDKGANVTVTTSLAPVRLKAFVIRDR
;
A
#
# COMPACT_ATOMS: atom_id res chain seq x y z
N MET A 1 0.52 57.91 17.51
CA MET A 1 1.67 57.04 17.23
C MET A 1 1.19 55.60 17.23
N THR A 2 1.09 55.03 16.04
CA THR A 2 0.65 53.66 15.77
C THR A 2 1.84 52.70 15.82
N LYS A 3 1.60 51.44 16.24
CA LYS A 3 2.03 50.17 15.62
C LYS A 3 2.35 49.10 16.66
N PHE A 4 1.39 48.23 16.97
CA PHE A 4 1.64 46.89 17.52
C PHE A 4 0.45 45.96 17.21
N VAL A 5 0.22 45.62 15.94
CA VAL A 5 -0.72 44.52 15.58
C VAL A 5 -0.25 43.84 14.30
N LEU A 6 0.89 43.15 14.32
CA LEU A 6 1.35 42.36 13.16
C LEU A 6 1.80 40.90 13.43
N PRO A 7 2.09 40.42 14.67
CA PRO A 7 2.55 39.03 14.81
C PRO A 7 1.43 37.99 14.92
N LEU A 8 0.17 38.37 15.16
CA LEU A 8 -0.92 37.40 15.36
C LEU A 8 -1.49 36.82 14.03
N ALA A 9 -1.35 37.53 12.91
CA ALA A 9 -1.86 37.09 11.62
C ALA A 9 -1.02 35.97 10.97
N LEU A 10 0.26 35.85 11.33
CA LEU A 10 1.16 34.79 10.84
C LEU A 10 0.92 33.43 11.52
N MET A 11 0.32 33.41 12.72
CA MET A 11 -0.02 32.16 13.40
C MET A 11 -1.31 31.51 12.88
N LEU A 12 -2.18 32.26 12.20
CA LEU A 12 -3.41 31.75 11.59
C LEU A 12 -3.21 31.15 10.19
N ALA A 13 -2.05 31.36 9.57
CA ALA A 13 -1.72 30.80 8.25
C ALA A 13 -1.05 29.40 8.31
N GLY A 14 -0.78 28.88 9.52
CA GLY A 14 0.05 27.69 9.72
C GLY A 14 -0.67 26.33 9.69
N SER A 15 -1.99 26.30 9.61
CA SER A 15 -2.76 25.04 9.57
C SER A 15 -3.46 24.89 8.23
N VAL A 16 -2.68 24.81 7.14
CA VAL A 16 -3.17 24.08 5.97
C VAL A 16 -3.39 22.65 6.42
N SER A 17 -4.65 22.23 6.46
CA SER A 17 -4.99 20.83 6.65
C SER A 17 -4.18 20.04 5.62
N ALA A 18 -3.26 19.19 6.08
CA ALA A 18 -2.59 18.24 5.19
C ALA A 18 -3.72 17.40 4.57
N PHE A 19 -4.09 17.73 3.33
CA PHE A 19 -5.16 17.04 2.64
C PHE A 19 -4.68 15.61 2.41
N ALA A 20 -5.27 14.71 3.18
CA ALA A 20 -5.41 13.28 2.91
C ALA A 20 -5.30 12.94 1.42
N THR A 21 -4.14 12.50 0.94
CA THR A 21 -3.97 12.25 -0.50
C THR A 21 -4.46 10.84 -0.80
N PRO A 22 -5.47 10.65 -1.67
CA PRO A 22 -5.90 9.31 -2.08
C PRO A 22 -4.77 8.58 -2.80
N LEU A 23 -4.69 7.26 -2.62
CA LEU A 23 -3.70 6.46 -3.35
C LEU A 23 -3.98 6.44 -4.86
N THR A 24 -2.92 6.63 -5.64
CA THR A 24 -2.92 6.56 -7.10
C THR A 24 -1.72 5.76 -7.57
N SER A 25 -1.77 5.25 -8.80
CA SER A 25 -0.64 4.52 -9.39
C SER A 25 0.66 5.34 -9.40
N GLU A 26 0.56 6.67 -9.50
CA GLU A 26 1.72 7.56 -9.56
C GLU A 26 2.28 7.88 -8.17
N ASN A 27 1.44 8.06 -7.16
CA ASN A 27 1.92 8.45 -5.83
C ASN A 27 2.34 7.25 -4.95
N ILE A 28 1.95 6.03 -5.31
CA ILE A 28 2.35 4.80 -4.62
C ILE A 28 3.74 4.29 -5.04
N ILE A 29 4.43 4.99 -5.95
CA ILE A 29 5.81 4.66 -6.34
C ILE A 29 6.71 4.77 -5.10
N GLY A 30 7.53 3.75 -4.86
CA GLY A 30 8.41 3.70 -3.70
C GLY A 30 8.67 2.30 -3.16
N ARG A 31 9.43 2.25 -2.06
CA ARG A 31 9.82 1.02 -1.38
C ARG A 31 8.97 0.81 -0.14
N TYR A 32 8.58 -0.43 0.11
CA TYR A 32 7.69 -0.80 1.20
C TYR A 32 8.19 -2.06 1.89
N LYS A 33 8.05 -2.08 3.21
CA LYS A 33 8.15 -3.28 4.02
C LYS A 33 6.75 -3.79 4.29
N VAL A 34 6.52 -5.07 4.04
CA VAL A 34 5.24 -5.72 4.21
C VAL A 34 5.40 -6.89 5.17
N ASP A 35 4.58 -6.91 6.21
CA ASP A 35 4.47 -8.03 7.14
C ASP A 35 3.10 -8.68 6.98
N ALA A 36 3.07 -9.81 6.27
CA ALA A 36 1.84 -10.55 5.94
C ALA A 36 1.63 -11.72 6.90
N HIS A 37 0.42 -11.83 7.42
CA HIS A 37 0.02 -12.78 8.45
C HIS A 37 -1.06 -13.74 7.93
N TYR A 38 -0.85 -15.04 8.16
CA TYR A 38 -1.84 -16.10 7.97
C TYR A 38 -1.81 -17.10 9.13
N GLY A 39 -2.69 -16.90 10.12
CA GLY A 39 -2.66 -17.68 11.35
C GLY A 39 -1.31 -17.50 12.06
N PRO A 40 -0.59 -18.59 12.41
CA PRO A 40 0.73 -18.51 13.05
C PRO A 40 1.87 -18.27 12.04
N LYS A 41 1.60 -18.20 10.73
CA LYS A 41 2.63 -17.99 9.70
C LYS A 41 2.77 -16.51 9.39
N HIS A 42 4.02 -16.05 9.37
CA HIS A 42 4.40 -14.69 9.01
C HIS A 42 5.29 -14.72 7.77
N ALA A 43 5.13 -13.72 6.91
CA ALA A 43 5.98 -13.53 5.76
C ALA A 43 6.37 -12.04 5.64
N TYR A 44 7.68 -11.80 5.67
CA TYR A 44 8.24 -10.47 5.48
C TYR A 44 8.64 -10.27 4.02
N LEU A 45 8.12 -9.22 3.41
CA LEU A 45 8.36 -8.88 2.01
C LEU A 45 8.90 -7.46 1.90
N LYS A 46 9.83 -7.28 0.96
CA LYS A 46 10.15 -5.97 0.38
C LYS A 46 9.35 -5.83 -0.89
N PHE A 47 8.51 -4.82 -0.95
CA PHE A 47 7.68 -4.51 -2.11
C PHE A 47 8.13 -3.17 -2.68
N ASN A 48 8.63 -3.17 -3.91
CA ASN A 48 9.20 -1.99 -4.57
C ASN A 48 8.33 -1.65 -5.78
N VAL A 49 7.57 -0.57 -5.70
CA VAL A 49 6.81 -0.04 -6.84
C VAL A 49 7.76 0.80 -7.68
N VAL A 50 8.10 0.29 -8.86
CA VAL A 50 9.15 0.86 -9.73
C VAL A 50 8.61 2.06 -10.51
N ASN A 51 7.38 1.95 -11.00
CA ASN A 51 6.66 2.97 -11.73
C ASN A 51 5.14 2.74 -11.57
N SER A 52 4.32 3.42 -12.37
CA SER A 52 2.86 3.37 -12.22
C SER A 52 2.18 2.06 -12.65
N ASN A 53 2.94 1.08 -13.17
CA ASN A 53 2.41 -0.22 -13.57
C ASN A 53 3.29 -1.43 -13.24
N GLU A 54 4.52 -1.26 -12.78
CA GLU A 54 5.48 -2.32 -12.47
C GLU A 54 5.92 -2.29 -11.01
N PHE A 55 6.15 -3.48 -10.46
CA PHE A 55 6.71 -3.64 -9.12
C PHE A 55 7.64 -4.85 -9.05
N GLU A 56 8.42 -4.88 -7.98
CA GLU A 56 9.27 -5.98 -7.59
C GLU A 56 8.92 -6.41 -6.16
N VAL A 57 8.93 -7.71 -5.91
CA VAL A 57 8.69 -8.26 -4.58
C VAL A 57 9.78 -9.25 -4.22
N THR A 58 10.33 -9.12 -3.02
CA THR A 58 11.35 -10.00 -2.49
C THR A 58 10.97 -10.44 -1.09
N ARG A 59 10.84 -11.74 -0.86
CA ARG A 59 10.67 -12.27 0.49
C ARG A 59 12.02 -12.29 1.19
N TYR A 60 12.03 -11.94 2.47
CA TYR A 60 13.22 -12.03 3.30
C TYR A 60 12.88 -12.63 4.67
N ASN A 61 13.88 -13.17 5.32
CA ASN A 61 13.80 -13.60 6.71
C ASN A 61 14.54 -12.57 7.58
N PRO A 62 13.86 -11.87 8.51
CA PRO A 62 14.51 -10.87 9.36
C PRO A 62 15.50 -11.50 10.35
N ASP A 63 15.29 -12.74 10.76
CA ASP A 63 16.11 -13.41 11.78
C ASP A 63 17.45 -13.90 11.20
N THR A 64 17.41 -14.46 9.98
CA THR A 64 18.61 -15.01 9.31
C THR A 64 19.23 -14.03 8.31
N GLY A 65 18.50 -13.00 7.88
CA GLY A 65 18.91 -12.08 6.82
C GLY A 65 18.81 -12.64 5.40
N GLU A 66 18.42 -13.91 5.25
CA GLU A 66 18.24 -14.57 3.96
C GLU A 66 17.18 -13.88 3.10
N ARG A 67 17.38 -13.91 1.78
CA ARG A 67 16.48 -13.30 0.81
C ARG A 67 16.22 -14.27 -0.34
N ASP A 68 14.94 -14.40 -0.70
CA ASP A 68 14.53 -15.13 -1.88
C ASP A 68 14.88 -14.32 -3.15
N ALA A 69 14.80 -14.96 -4.31
CA ALA A 69 14.96 -14.27 -5.58
C ALA A 69 13.87 -13.19 -5.76
N THR A 70 14.26 -12.02 -6.27
CA THR A 70 13.31 -10.94 -6.56
C THR A 70 12.36 -11.35 -7.68
N CYS A 71 11.07 -11.32 -7.39
CA CYS A 71 10.01 -11.56 -8.35
C CYS A 71 9.54 -10.23 -8.94
N GLN A 72 9.17 -10.23 -10.22
CA GLN A 72 8.75 -9.04 -10.94
C GLN A 72 7.31 -9.20 -11.42
N GLY A 73 6.59 -8.09 -11.41
CA GLY A 73 5.18 -8.09 -11.76
C GLY A 73 4.65 -6.75 -12.23
N THR A 74 3.41 -6.79 -12.68
CA THR A 74 2.67 -5.62 -13.12
C THR A 74 1.39 -5.47 -12.32
N PHE A 75 0.93 -4.23 -12.15
CA PHE A 75 -0.28 -3.94 -11.41
C PHE A 75 -1.13 -2.88 -12.09
N LYS A 76 -2.38 -2.80 -11.63
CA LYS A 76 -3.30 -1.70 -11.92
C LYS A 76 -3.98 -1.27 -10.63
N MET A 77 -4.11 0.03 -10.41
CA MET A 77 -5.00 0.56 -9.39
C MET A 77 -6.38 0.80 -9.98
N THR A 78 -7.41 0.31 -9.30
CA THR A 78 -8.81 0.55 -9.66
C THR A 78 -9.57 1.08 -8.45
N ASN A 79 -10.66 1.80 -8.71
CA ASN A 79 -11.61 2.14 -7.65
C ASN A 79 -12.25 0.85 -7.12
N SER A 80 -12.33 0.77 -5.81
CA SER A 80 -13.25 -0.12 -5.12
C SER A 80 -14.62 0.53 -5.12
N SER A 81 -15.65 -0.20 -5.50
CA SER A 81 -17.03 0.20 -5.30
C SER A 81 -17.74 -0.95 -4.62
N TYR A 82 -18.39 -0.72 -3.50
CA TYR A 82 -19.20 -1.73 -2.83
C TYR A 82 -20.60 -1.19 -2.59
N TYR A 83 -21.59 -2.08 -2.66
CA TYR A 83 -22.93 -1.77 -2.18
C TYR A 83 -22.91 -1.82 -0.66
N ASN A 84 -23.22 -0.70 -0.01
CA ASN A 84 -23.39 -0.68 1.44
C ASN A 84 -24.66 -1.45 1.86
N ASP A 85 -24.92 -1.55 3.16
CA ASP A 85 -26.09 -2.27 3.70
C ASP A 85 -27.44 -1.69 3.25
N LEU A 86 -27.44 -0.50 2.62
CA LEU A 86 -28.60 0.17 2.04
C LEU A 86 -28.70 -0.04 0.52
N GLY A 87 -27.85 -0.87 -0.08
CA GLY A 87 -27.83 -1.11 -1.52
C GLY A 87 -27.34 0.09 -2.34
N ILE A 88 -26.61 1.02 -1.73
CA ILE A 88 -26.03 2.20 -2.42
C ILE A 88 -24.59 1.89 -2.79
N LEU A 89 -24.27 2.05 -4.09
CA LEU A 89 -22.90 1.95 -4.58
C LEU A 89 -22.07 3.07 -3.96
N THR A 90 -21.18 2.68 -3.04
CA THR A 90 -20.32 3.56 -2.28
C THR A 90 -18.88 3.36 -2.73
N ASP A 91 -18.11 4.44 -2.84
CA ASP A 91 -16.68 4.36 -3.15
C ASP A 91 -15.98 3.69 -1.97
N GLY A 92 -15.46 2.50 -2.23
CA GLY A 92 -14.86 1.63 -1.23
C GLY A 92 -13.36 1.80 -1.06
N GLY A 93 -12.77 2.78 -1.74
CA GLY A 93 -11.33 3.02 -1.73
C GLY A 93 -10.62 2.60 -3.01
N ARG A 94 -9.37 2.14 -2.88
CA ARG A 94 -8.51 1.74 -4.00
C ARG A 94 -8.07 0.28 -3.87
N TYR A 95 -8.22 -0.47 -4.96
CA TYR A 95 -7.66 -1.81 -5.10
C TYR A 95 -6.37 -1.77 -5.89
N PHE A 96 -5.37 -2.49 -5.42
CA PHE A 96 -4.16 -2.78 -6.17
C PHE A 96 -4.23 -4.24 -6.63
N LYS A 97 -4.54 -4.44 -7.92
CA LYS A 97 -4.58 -5.77 -8.53
C LYS A 97 -3.29 -5.99 -9.29
N GLY A 98 -2.52 -6.98 -8.88
CA GLY A 98 -1.21 -7.28 -9.43
C GLY A 98 -1.06 -8.74 -9.87
N VAL A 99 -0.11 -8.96 -10.77
CA VAL A 99 0.35 -10.28 -11.19
C VAL A 99 1.87 -10.28 -11.23
N PHE A 100 2.50 -11.30 -10.65
CA PHE A 100 3.96 -11.46 -10.71
C PHE A 100 4.39 -12.89 -11.01
N THR A 101 5.66 -13.01 -11.41
CA THR A 101 6.36 -14.29 -11.60
C THR A 101 7.73 -14.22 -10.92
N CYS A 102 8.19 -15.36 -10.39
CA CYS A 102 9.49 -15.45 -9.73
C CYS A 102 10.52 -16.13 -10.66
N PRO A 103 11.81 -15.75 -10.62
CA PRO A 103 12.85 -16.32 -11.49
C PRO A 103 12.99 -17.84 -11.34
N ASN A 104 12.77 -18.34 -10.13
CA ASN A 104 12.88 -19.77 -9.79
C ASN A 104 11.79 -20.62 -10.44
N ASP A 105 10.66 -20.01 -10.82
CA ASP A 105 9.56 -20.69 -11.49
C ASP A 105 8.74 -19.69 -12.31
N ARG A 106 9.24 -19.34 -13.51
CA ARG A 106 8.58 -18.38 -14.41
C ARG A 106 7.26 -18.90 -14.99
N SER A 107 6.98 -20.20 -14.84
CA SER A 107 5.73 -20.80 -15.31
C SER A 107 4.55 -20.48 -14.39
N LYS A 108 4.82 -20.21 -13.10
CA LYS A 108 3.80 -19.86 -12.11
C LYS A 108 3.56 -18.36 -12.08
N LYS A 109 2.38 -17.98 -12.56
CA LYS A 109 1.83 -16.64 -12.39
C LYS A 109 1.07 -16.57 -11.07
N ILE A 110 1.40 -15.58 -10.26
CA ILE A 110 0.75 -15.33 -8.98
C ILE A 110 -0.03 -14.04 -9.11
N ASP A 111 -1.35 -14.16 -9.02
CA ASP A 111 -2.27 -13.03 -8.97
C ASP A 111 -2.46 -12.62 -7.50
N PHE A 112 -2.62 -11.33 -7.27
CA PHE A 112 -3.06 -10.82 -5.99
C PHE A 112 -3.93 -9.57 -6.12
N ASN A 113 -4.67 -9.30 -5.06
CA ASN A 113 -5.46 -8.09 -4.88
C ASN A 113 -5.20 -7.55 -3.47
N ILE A 114 -4.80 -6.28 -3.36
CA ILE A 114 -4.65 -5.56 -2.10
C ILE A 114 -5.80 -4.58 -1.98
N ASP A 115 -6.59 -4.76 -0.94
CA ASP A 115 -7.63 -3.81 -0.53
C ASP A 115 -7.00 -2.78 0.41
N TYR A 116 -6.77 -1.58 -0.11
CA TYR A 116 -6.32 -0.44 0.69
C TYR A 116 -7.49 0.28 1.37
N LYS A 117 -8.76 -0.06 1.08
CA LYS A 117 -9.93 0.64 1.64
C LYS A 117 -9.73 2.17 1.55
N GLY A 118 -10.03 2.89 2.63
CA GLY A 118 -9.80 4.33 2.76
C GLY A 118 -8.38 4.75 3.16
N THR A 119 -7.37 3.88 3.06
CA THR A 119 -5.96 4.22 3.36
C THR A 119 -5.48 5.33 2.43
N GLN A 120 -4.84 6.34 3.04
CA GLN A 120 -4.29 7.49 2.36
C GLN A 120 -2.78 7.34 2.19
N LEU A 121 -2.18 8.18 1.36
CA LEU A 121 -0.74 8.15 1.10
C LEU A 121 0.10 8.32 2.37
N GLU A 122 -0.36 9.20 3.26
CA GLU A 122 0.31 9.56 4.51
C GLU A 122 0.21 8.44 5.56
N ASP A 123 -0.81 7.59 5.45
CA ASP A 123 -0.94 6.41 6.32
C ASP A 123 0.13 5.37 6.02
N LEU A 124 0.60 5.28 4.77
CA LEU A 124 1.68 4.35 4.39
C LEU A 124 3.01 4.72 5.05
N ASP A 125 3.26 6.01 5.32
CA ASP A 125 4.46 6.47 6.03
C ASP A 125 4.43 6.07 7.51
N LYS A 126 3.24 5.98 8.11
CA LYS A 126 3.02 5.55 9.52
C LYS A 126 2.85 4.03 9.64
N GLY A 127 2.53 3.38 8.53
CA GLY A 127 2.14 1.98 8.46
C GLY A 127 0.62 1.80 8.45
N ALA A 128 0.14 0.98 7.50
CA ALA A 128 -1.28 0.73 7.29
C ALA A 128 -1.58 -0.77 7.25
N ASN A 129 -2.73 -1.16 7.80
CA ASN A 129 -3.23 -2.52 7.71
C ASN A 129 -4.07 -2.68 6.44
N VAL A 130 -3.65 -3.56 5.55
CA VAL A 130 -4.33 -3.86 4.29
C VAL A 130 -4.78 -5.32 4.26
N THR A 131 -5.74 -5.62 3.42
CA THR A 131 -6.19 -7.01 3.19
C THR A 131 -5.70 -7.47 1.82
N VAL A 132 -4.95 -8.57 1.79
CA VAL A 132 -4.42 -9.15 0.55
C VAL A 132 -5.14 -10.47 0.25
N THR A 133 -5.52 -10.67 -1.00
CA THR A 133 -5.97 -11.97 -1.51
C THR A 133 -5.01 -12.39 -2.61
N THR A 134 -4.62 -13.67 -2.69
CA THR A 134 -3.68 -14.16 -3.70
C THR A 134 -4.09 -15.51 -4.24
N SER A 135 -3.73 -15.85 -5.48
CA SER A 135 -3.96 -17.18 -6.04
C SER A 135 -3.17 -18.29 -5.34
N LEU A 136 -2.12 -17.95 -4.58
CA LEU A 136 -1.34 -18.92 -3.79
C LEU A 136 -2.11 -19.49 -2.60
N ALA A 137 -3.11 -18.77 -2.10
CA ALA A 137 -3.90 -19.19 -0.95
C ALA A 137 -5.31 -18.60 -1.06
N PRO A 138 -6.39 -19.40 -1.06
CA PRO A 138 -7.76 -18.91 -1.23
C PRO A 138 -8.31 -18.27 0.06
N VAL A 139 -7.51 -17.42 0.70
CA VAL A 139 -7.75 -16.82 2.01
C VAL A 139 -7.35 -15.35 2.01
N ARG A 140 -8.05 -14.56 2.81
CA ARG A 140 -7.72 -13.15 3.02
C ARG A 140 -6.58 -13.05 4.03
N LEU A 141 -5.43 -12.58 3.57
CA LEU A 141 -4.25 -12.31 4.37
C LEU A 141 -4.36 -10.89 4.93
N LYS A 142 -4.04 -10.72 6.22
CA LYS A 142 -3.83 -9.37 6.77
C LYS A 142 -2.37 -9.02 6.57
N ALA A 143 -2.10 -7.83 6.06
CA ALA A 143 -0.73 -7.36 5.91
C ALA A 143 -0.58 -5.97 6.50
N PHE A 144 0.53 -5.75 7.20
CA PHE A 144 0.95 -4.42 7.62
C PHE A 144 1.97 -3.90 6.63
N VAL A 145 1.69 -2.74 6.02
CA VAL A 145 2.51 -2.13 4.97
C VAL A 145 3.03 -0.80 5.47
N ILE A 146 4.34 -0.60 5.44
CA ILE A 146 4.99 0.67 5.78
C ILE A 146 5.96 1.09 4.69
N ARG A 147 5.95 2.37 4.32
CA ARG A 147 6.89 2.93 3.35
C ARG A 147 8.29 3.00 3.96
N ASP A 148 9.26 2.40 3.27
CA ASP A 148 10.67 2.39 3.65
C ASP A 148 11.37 3.56 2.94
N ARG A 149 11.64 4.62 3.69
CA ARG A 149 12.30 5.85 3.17
C ARG A 149 13.74 5.55 2.75
#